data_AF-A0A9P0NPX2-F1
#
_entry.id   AF-A0A9P0NPX2-F1
#
_cell.length_a   1.000
_cell.length_b   1.000
_cell.length_c   1.000
_cell.angle_alpha   90.00
_cell.angle_beta   90.00
_cell.angle_gamma   90.00
#
_symmetry.space_group_name_H-M   'P 1'
#
loop_
_entity.id
_entity.type
_entity.pdbx_description
1 polymer ?
#
loop_
_entity_poly.entity_id
_entity_poly.type
_entity_poly.pdbx_seq_one_letter_code
_entity_poly.pdbx_strand_id
1 'polypeptide(L)'
;MEEWKKVTCGKSTDPKQEPACVKHAYKDKADKEMVERACHLVPISGEYTCTRIGDTTTVTCTTCKADLCNSAQKVNFNIVAISGVICSFLLTKLFL
;
A
#
# COMPACT_ATOMS: atom_id res chain seq x y z
N MET A 1 -19.15 -4.88 7.75
CA MET A 1 -17.87 -4.92 7.02
C MET A 1 -17.97 -3.86 5.95
N GLU A 2 -17.19 -2.79 6.03
CA GLU A 2 -17.15 -1.80 4.95
C GLU A 2 -16.57 -2.47 3.70
N GLU A 3 -17.28 -2.40 2.57
CA GLU A 3 -16.75 -2.90 1.30
C GLU A 3 -15.49 -2.12 0.96
N TRP A 4 -14.37 -2.85 0.84
CA TRP A 4 -13.11 -2.29 0.35
C TRP A 4 -13.32 -1.76 -1.08
N LYS A 5 -13.45 -0.44 -1.21
CA LYS A 5 -13.61 0.20 -2.51
C LYS A 5 -12.31 0.07 -3.30
N LYS A 6 -12.34 -0.72 -4.38
CA LYS A 6 -11.24 -0.78 -5.35
C LYS A 6 -11.10 0.59 -6.01
N VAL A 7 -9.98 1.27 -5.75
CA VAL A 7 -9.63 2.50 -6.46
C VAL A 7 -9.26 2.11 -7.89
N THR A 8 -10.08 2.48 -8.86
CA THR A 8 -9.81 2.24 -10.29
C THR A 8 -9.20 3.49 -10.93
N CYS A 9 -8.32 3.28 -11.90
CA CYS A 9 -7.63 4.34 -12.64
C CYS A 9 -8.56 5.06 -13.66
N GLY A 10 -9.85 4.70 -13.71
CA GLY A 10 -10.72 5.06 -14.82
C GLY A 10 -10.33 4.37 -16.13
N LYS A 11 -10.98 4.76 -17.24
CA LYS A 11 -10.61 4.35 -18.60
C LYS A 11 -9.65 5.39 -19.18
N SER A 12 -8.56 4.93 -19.81
CA SER A 12 -7.69 5.83 -20.58
C SER A 12 -8.41 6.33 -21.84
N THR A 13 -8.25 7.61 -22.14
CA THR A 13 -8.59 8.18 -23.46
C THR A 13 -7.41 8.11 -24.43
N ASP A 14 -6.20 7.85 -23.94
CA ASP A 14 -4.98 7.66 -24.73
C ASP A 14 -4.71 6.16 -24.93
N PRO A 15 -4.69 5.65 -26.18
CA PRO A 15 -4.41 4.24 -26.46
C PRO A 15 -2.99 3.80 -26.10
N LYS A 16 -2.08 4.73 -25.78
CA LYS A 16 -0.72 4.45 -25.33
C LYS A 16 -0.58 4.33 -23.82
N GLN A 17 -1.68 4.48 -23.08
CA GLN A 17 -1.70 4.36 -21.63
C GLN A 17 -2.60 3.21 -21.19
N GLU A 18 -2.18 2.54 -20.13
CA GLU A 18 -2.93 1.47 -19.50
C GLU A 18 -2.98 1.64 -17.98
N PRO A 19 -4.03 1.15 -17.31
CA PRO A 19 -4.11 1.20 -15.86
C PRO A 19 -3.07 0.27 -15.21
N ALA A 20 -2.35 0.76 -14.22
CA ALA A 20 -1.42 -0.01 -13.41
C ALA A 20 -1.46 0.43 -11.93
N CYS A 21 -1.09 -0.49 -11.05
CA CYS A 21 -0.84 -0.20 -9.65
C CYS A 21 0.55 0.43 -9.51
N VAL A 22 0.63 1.56 -8.81
CA VAL A 22 1.88 2.25 -8.47
C VAL A 22 2.16 2.06 -6.98
N LYS A 23 3.42 1.80 -6.65
CA LYS A 23 3.96 1.89 -5.29
C LYS A 23 5.11 2.88 -5.29
N HIS A 24 4.96 3.95 -4.52
CA HIS A 24 5.97 4.99 -4.34
C HIS A 24 6.46 4.95 -2.89
N ALA A 25 7.72 4.57 -2.69
CA ALA A 25 8.37 4.69 -1.40
C ALA A 25 9.27 5.94 -1.40
N TYR A 26 9.18 6.75 -0.36
CA TYR A 26 9.93 7.97 -0.20
C TYR A 26 10.29 8.21 1.26
N LYS A 27 11.28 9.08 1.50
CA LYS A 27 11.61 9.57 2.84
C LYS A 27 10.97 10.91 3.10
N ASP A 28 10.22 11.02 4.19
CA ASP A 28 9.65 12.29 4.62
C ASP A 28 10.72 13.25 5.18
N LYS A 29 10.30 14.43 5.66
CA LYS A 29 11.21 15.44 6.24
C LYS A 29 11.94 14.98 7.51
N ALA A 30 11.46 13.91 8.15
CA ALA A 30 12.08 13.29 9.33
C ALA A 30 12.93 12.06 8.98
N ASP A 31 13.27 11.87 7.70
CA ASP A 31 14.01 10.71 7.16
C ASP A 31 13.29 9.36 7.37
N LYS A 32 11.98 9.38 7.63
CA LYS A 32 11.18 8.18 7.80
C LYS A 32 10.68 7.67 6.46
N GLU A 33 10.82 6.37 6.22
CA GLU A 33 10.29 5.72 5.02
C GLU A 33 8.76 5.68 5.07
N MET A 34 8.15 6.24 4.04
CA MET A 34 6.72 6.31 3.80
C MET A 34 6.41 5.61 2.48
N VAL A 35 5.23 4.99 2.39
CA VAL A 35 4.80 4.28 1.19
C VAL A 35 3.40 4.74 0.79
N GLU A 36 3.30 5.30 -0.41
CA GLU A 36 2.04 5.62 -1.07
C GLU A 36 1.72 4.59 -2.15
N ARG A 37 0.43 4.28 -2.30
CA ARG A 37 -0.09 3.28 -3.23
C ARG A 37 -1.29 3.87 -3.95
N ALA A 38 -1.28 3.81 -5.27
CA ALA A 38 -2.35 4.36 -6.09
C ALA A 38 -2.55 3.54 -7.37
N CYS A 39 -3.67 3.80 -8.04
CA CYS A 39 -3.90 3.36 -9.42
C CYS A 39 -3.54 4.55 -10.33
N HIS A 40 -2.67 4.35 -11.32
CA HIS A 40 -2.36 5.36 -12.34
C HIS A 40 -2.49 4.80 -13.75
N LEU A 41 -2.81 5.67 -14.71
CA LEU A 41 -2.58 5.40 -16.13
C LEU A 41 -1.08 5.58 -16.41
N VAL A 42 -0.44 4.52 -16.91
CA VAL A 42 1.00 4.49 -17.19
C VAL A 42 1.23 4.17 -18.68
N PRO A 43 2.36 4.59 -19.27
CA PRO A 43 2.69 4.23 -20.65
C PRO A 43 2.74 2.70 -20.82
N ILE A 44 2.14 2.20 -21.91
CA ILE A 44 2.23 0.78 -22.30
C ILE A 44 3.69 0.39 -22.61
N SER A 45 4.43 1.34 -23.18
CA SER A 45 5.85 1.22 -23.50
C SER A 45 6.62 2.40 -22.93
N GLY A 46 7.74 2.12 -22.26
CA GLY A 46 8.58 3.11 -21.59
C GLY A 46 8.53 2.97 -20.08
N GLU A 47 9.36 3.76 -19.39
CA GLU A 47 9.38 3.77 -17.93
C GLU A 47 8.37 4.77 -17.38
N TYR A 48 7.66 4.36 -16.33
CA TYR A 48 6.85 5.28 -15.53
C TYR A 48 7.71 5.87 -14.42
N THR A 49 7.78 7.20 -14.36
CA THR A 49 8.47 7.91 -13.29
C THR A 49 7.44 8.49 -12.32
N CYS A 50 7.54 8.11 -11.04
CA CYS A 50 6.71 8.73 -10.01
C CYS A 50 7.11 10.20 -9.84
N THR A 51 6.13 11.09 -9.79
CA THR A 51 6.35 12.49 -9.42
C THR A 51 6.89 12.56 -7.99
N ARG A 52 7.90 13.40 -7.75
CA ARG A 52 8.39 13.66 -6.40
C ARG A 52 7.27 14.25 -5.54
N ILE A 53 7.09 13.73 -4.33
CA ILE A 53 6.07 14.21 -3.39
C ILE A 53 6.68 15.37 -2.59
N GLY A 54 6.40 16.61 -3.01
CA GLY A 54 6.96 17.81 -2.37
C GLY A 54 8.49 17.77 -2.24
N ASP A 55 9.02 18.06 -1.05
CA ASP A 55 10.46 18.07 -0.78
C ASP A 55 11.05 16.69 -0.45
N THR A 56 10.29 15.60 -0.58
CA THR A 56 10.73 14.25 -0.15
C THR A 56 11.72 13.58 -1.10
N THR A 57 12.53 12.66 -0.58
CA THR A 57 13.47 11.89 -1.40
C THR A 57 12.83 10.58 -1.82
N THR A 58 12.65 10.37 -3.13
CA THR A 58 12.17 9.09 -3.67
C THR A 58 13.18 7.99 -3.39
N VAL A 59 12.72 6.90 -2.79
CA VAL A 59 13.50 5.68 -2.53
C VAL A 59 13.26 4.68 -3.64
N THR A 60 11.99 4.36 -3.93
CA THR A 60 11.60 3.48 -5.03
C THR A 60 10.29 3.93 -5.66
N CYS A 61 10.17 3.68 -6.97
CA CYS A 61 8.93 3.81 -7.73
C CYS A 61 8.76 2.55 -8.56
N THR A 62 7.70 1.79 -8.31
CA THR A 62 7.45 0.53 -9.01
C THR A 62 6.02 0.44 -9.48
N THR A 63 5.81 -0.11 -10.68
CA THR A 63 4.51 -0.35 -11.26
C THR A 63 4.26 -1.83 -11.46
N CYS A 64 3.02 -2.28 -11.28
CA CYS A 64 2.62 -3.67 -11.53
C CYS A 64 1.16 -3.74 -11.99
N LYS A 65 0.77 -4.82 -12.67
CA LYS A 65 -0.54 -4.93 -13.34
C LYS A 65 -1.50 -5.95 -12.71
N ALA A 66 -1.01 -6.81 -11.84
CA ALA A 66 -1.87 -7.80 -11.18
C ALA A 66 -2.72 -7.13 -10.09
N ASP A 67 -3.92 -7.68 -9.85
CA ASP A 67 -4.81 -7.16 -8.82
C ASP A 67 -4.11 -7.08 -7.46
N LEU A 68 -4.18 -5.90 -6.83
CA LEU A 68 -3.60 -5.61 -5.51
C LEU A 68 -2.08 -5.87 -5.39
N CYS A 69 -1.34 -5.94 -6.50
CA CYS A 69 0.09 -6.27 -6.52
C CYS A 69 1.00 -5.28 -5.78
N ASN A 70 0.53 -4.04 -5.57
CA ASN A 70 1.24 -3.02 -4.79
C ASN A 70 0.96 -3.10 -3.28
N SER A 71 0.15 -4.04 -2.80
CA SER A 71 -0.24 -4.18 -1.39
C SER A 71 0.95 -4.49 -0.46
N ALA A 72 0.79 -4.19 0.83
CA ALA A 72 1.80 -4.54 1.82
C ALA A 72 1.87 -6.06 2.02
N GLN A 73 3.01 -6.68 1.69
CA GLN A 73 3.23 -8.12 1.88
C GLN A 73 3.60 -8.49 3.32
N LYS A 74 4.02 -7.52 4.14
CA LYS A 74 4.42 -7.73 5.54
C LYS A 74 3.62 -6.81 6.45
N VAL A 75 2.69 -7.39 7.18
CA VAL A 75 2.11 -6.81 8.38
C VAL A 75 2.90 -7.39 9.55
N ASN A 76 3.70 -6.57 10.22
CA ASN A 76 4.34 -7.00 11.46
C ASN A 76 3.27 -7.06 12.54
N PHE A 77 2.70 -8.25 12.76
CA PHE A 77 1.79 -8.48 13.87
C PHE A 77 2.58 -8.35 15.17
N ASN A 78 2.21 -7.36 15.98
CA ASN A 78 2.78 -7.21 17.31
C ASN A 78 2.21 -8.32 18.21
N ILE A 79 3.06 -9.25 18.65
CA ILE A 79 2.71 -10.41 19.50
C ILE A 79 1.94 -9.99 20.76
N VAL A 80 2.16 -8.77 21.25
CA VAL A 80 1.46 -8.20 22.42
C VAL A 80 -0.07 -8.14 22.23
N ALA A 81 -0.55 -7.91 21.00
CA ALA A 81 -1.99 -7.89 20.71
C ALA A 81 -2.61 -9.30 20.82
N ILE A 82 -1.86 -10.35 20.49
CA ILE A 82 -2.32 -11.73 20.55
C ILE A 82 -2.33 -12.22 22.01
N SER A 83 -1.32 -11.86 22.81
CA SER A 83 -1.26 -12.24 24.23
C SER A 83 -2.43 -11.66 25.04
N GLY A 84 -2.88 -10.44 24.71
CA GLY A 84 -4.03 -9.82 25.40
C GLY A 84 -5.33 -10.63 25.25
N VAL A 85 -5.60 -11.17 24.06
CA VAL A 85 -6.78 -12.01 23.80
C VAL A 85 -6.70 -13.31 24.60
N ILE A 86 -5.54 -13.98 24.60
CA ILE A 86 -5.36 -15.26 25.31
C ILE A 86 -5.48 -15.06 26.83
N CYS A 87 -4.86 -14.02 27.39
CA CYS A 87 -5.00 -13.69 28.81
C CYS A 87 -6.45 -13.39 29.18
N SER A 88 -7.20 -12.69 28.32
CA SER A 88 -8.62 -12.43 28.54
C SER A 88 -9.42 -13.73 28.65
N PHE A 89 -9.26 -14.65 27.69
CA PHE A 89 -9.95 -15.95 27.72
C PHE A 89 -9.59 -16.82 28.94
N LEU A 90 -8.33 -16.79 29.38
CA LEU A 90 -7.88 -17.55 30.55
C LEU A 90 -8.42 -16.95 31.85
N LEU A 91 -8.46 -15.62 31.97
CA LEU A 91 -9.05 -14.95 33.14
C LEU A 91 -10.56 -15.23 33.23
N THR A 92 -11.30 -15.20 32.12
CA THR A 92 -12.74 -15.52 32.15
C THR A 92 -13.01 -16.98 32.52
N LYS A 93 -12.08 -17.91 32.29
CA LYS A 93 -12.20 -19.32 32.73
C LYS A 93 -11.73 -19.57 34.17
N LEU A 94 -10.96 -18.66 34.75
CA LEU A 94 -10.45 -18.78 36.13
C LEU A 94 -11.31 -18.02 37.15
N PHE A 95 -12.08 -17.03 36.70
CA PHE A 95 -12.93 -16.18 37.54
C PHE A 95 -14.44 -16.37 37.30
N LEU A 96 -14.84 -17.42 36.60
CA LEU A 96 -16.23 -17.85 36.38
C LEU A 96 -16.34 -19.34 36.69
#